data_AF-A0A512AIG5-F1
#
_entry.id   AF-A0A512AIG5-F1
#
_cell.length_a   1.000
_cell.length_b   1.000
_cell.length_c   1.000
_cell.angle_alpha   90.00
_cell.angle_beta   90.00
_cell.angle_gamma   90.00
#
_symmetry.space_group_name_H-M   'P 1'
#
loop_
_entity.id
_entity.type
_entity.pdbx_description
1 polymer ?
#
loop_
_entity_poly.entity_id
_entity_poly.type
_entity_poly.pdbx_seq_one_letter_code
_entity_poly.pdbx_strand_id
1 'polypeptide(L)'
;MILSMLLLSGVQIPDSAPALDAVKTCNRVEIRKMISSEPHRRTEFAAAAYAEQRDIARERAILLAPPMANPAAGTPAGQASTANALTQIDARQKQLDDARAIETSWRELFDEMRADFLANCNGKKDTQ
;
A
#
# COMPACT_ATOMS: atom_id res chain seq x y z
N MET A 1 26.48 -6.46 6.57
CA MET A 1 25.25 -6.80 5.82
C MET A 1 24.07 -6.59 6.73
N ILE A 2 23.37 -5.46 6.59
CA ILE A 2 22.09 -5.27 7.30
C ILE A 2 21.02 -5.85 6.37
N LEU A 3 20.41 -6.92 6.87
CA LEU A 3 19.31 -7.65 6.25
C LEU A 3 18.04 -6.79 6.39
N SER A 4 17.80 -5.86 5.46
CA SER A 4 16.52 -5.14 5.36
C SER A 4 15.49 -6.01 4.66
N MET A 5 15.15 -7.14 5.28
CA MET A 5 13.94 -7.88 4.97
C MET A 5 12.83 -7.34 5.88
N LEU A 6 11.64 -7.14 5.30
CA LEU A 6 10.32 -7.00 5.97
C LEU A 6 9.91 -5.59 6.42
N LEU A 7 9.47 -4.75 5.48
CA LEU A 7 8.51 -3.68 5.80
C LEU A 7 7.25 -3.68 4.91
N LEU A 8 7.09 -4.63 3.98
CA LEU A 8 5.84 -4.80 3.23
C LEU A 8 4.82 -5.73 3.89
N SER A 9 5.13 -6.33 5.05
CA SER A 9 4.22 -7.25 5.75
C SER A 9 2.92 -6.59 6.25
N GLY A 10 2.77 -5.27 6.13
CA GLY A 10 1.61 -4.52 6.60
C GLY A 10 0.61 -4.10 5.52
N VAL A 11 0.93 -4.26 4.24
CA VAL A 11 -0.01 -3.91 3.15
C VAL A 11 -0.75 -5.17 2.72
N GLN A 12 -1.70 -5.61 3.55
CA GLN A 12 -2.68 -6.60 3.11
C GLN A 12 -3.60 -5.92 2.10
N ILE A 13 -3.34 -6.19 0.82
CA ILE A 13 -4.26 -5.87 -0.26
C ILE A 13 -5.57 -6.61 0.03
N PRO A 14 -6.71 -5.91 0.12
CA PRO A 14 -7.99 -6.57 0.36
C PRO A 14 -8.34 -7.49 -0.81
N ASP A 15 -8.73 -8.73 -0.49
CA ASP A 15 -9.41 -9.60 -1.44
C ASP A 15 -10.85 -9.08 -1.64
N SER A 16 -11.25 -8.87 -2.89
CA SER A 16 -12.59 -8.39 -3.22
C SER A 16 -13.64 -9.48 -3.26
N ALA A 17 -13.25 -10.77 -3.36
CA ALA A 17 -14.20 -11.86 -3.50
C ALA A 17 -15.22 -11.93 -2.34
N PRO A 18 -14.83 -11.81 -1.06
CA PRO A 18 -15.79 -11.81 0.05
C PRO A 18 -16.73 -10.60 0.01
N ALA A 19 -16.24 -9.44 -0.43
CA ALA A 19 -17.03 -8.23 -0.49
C ALA A 19 -18.08 -8.30 -1.61
N LEU A 20 -17.69 -8.80 -2.78
CA LEU A 20 -18.58 -9.03 -3.92
C LEU A 20 -19.66 -10.07 -3.61
N ASP A 21 -19.31 -11.16 -2.91
CA ASP A 21 -20.28 -12.16 -2.48
C ASP A 21 -21.31 -11.58 -1.49
N ALA A 22 -20.85 -10.75 -0.55
CA ALA A 22 -21.73 -10.09 0.41
C ALA A 22 -22.72 -9.13 -0.27
N VAL A 23 -22.30 -8.41 -1.32
CA VAL A 23 -23.22 -7.58 -2.13
C VAL A 23 -24.22 -8.46 -2.88
N LYS A 24 -23.74 -9.49 -3.59
CA LYS A 24 -24.56 -10.41 -4.38
C LYS A 24 -25.65 -11.11 -3.56
N THR A 25 -25.33 -11.48 -2.33
CA THR A 25 -26.24 -12.18 -1.40
C THR A 25 -27.03 -11.23 -0.50
N CYS A 26 -26.85 -9.92 -0.65
CA CYS A 26 -27.39 -8.91 0.25
C CYS A 26 -27.07 -9.16 1.73
N ASN A 27 -25.88 -9.71 2.04
CA ASN A 27 -25.45 -9.99 3.41
C ASN A 27 -25.15 -8.70 4.18
N ARG A 28 -26.15 -8.22 4.92
CA ARG A 28 -26.09 -6.99 5.73
C ARG A 28 -25.03 -7.01 6.81
N VAL A 29 -24.80 -8.16 7.43
CA VAL A 29 -23.86 -8.29 8.54
C VAL A 29 -22.44 -8.05 8.03
N GLU A 30 -22.07 -8.72 6.95
CA GLU A 30 -20.72 -8.58 6.38
C GLU A 30 -20.50 -7.20 5.78
N ILE A 31 -21.50 -6.63 5.07
CA ILE A 31 -21.39 -5.28 4.52
C ILE A 31 -21.20 -4.22 5.62
N ARG A 32 -21.95 -4.30 6.72
CA ARG A 32 -21.78 -3.38 7.86
C ARG A 32 -20.40 -3.51 8.50
N LYS A 33 -19.94 -4.75 8.70
CA LYS A 33 -18.61 -5.03 9.25
C LYS A 33 -17.54 -4.40 8.38
N MET A 34 -17.56 -4.66 7.07
CA MET A 34 -16.60 -4.08 6.13
C MET A 34 -16.61 -2.54 6.14
N ILE A 35 -17.80 -1.92 6.10
CA ILE A 35 -17.94 -0.45 6.19
C ILE A 35 -17.34 0.09 7.48
N SER A 36 -17.55 -0.58 8.61
CA SER A 36 -17.04 -0.13 9.91
C SER A 36 -15.51 -0.29 10.05
N SER A 37 -14.92 -1.30 9.42
CA SER A 37 -13.47 -1.55 9.48
C SER A 37 -12.66 -0.71 8.48
N GLU A 38 -13.28 -0.29 7.38
CA GLU A 38 -12.58 0.35 6.26
C GLU A 38 -11.86 1.67 6.64
N PRO A 39 -12.40 2.56 7.49
CA PRO A 39 -11.68 3.76 7.91
C PRO A 39 -10.34 3.44 8.61
N HIS A 40 -10.34 2.44 9.49
CA HIS A 40 -9.12 2.03 10.21
C HIS A 40 -8.08 1.49 9.24
N ARG A 41 -8.48 0.57 8.34
CA ARG A 41 -7.61 -0.01 7.32
C ARG A 41 -7.00 1.07 6.41
N ARG A 42 -7.80 2.04 5.97
CA ARG A 42 -7.34 3.18 5.14
C ARG A 42 -6.30 4.03 5.89
N THR A 43 -6.49 4.26 7.19
CA THR A 43 -5.53 4.98 8.04
C THR A 43 -4.23 4.19 8.22
N GLU A 44 -4.31 2.89 8.51
CA GLU A 44 -3.13 2.02 8.65
C GLU A 44 -2.31 1.98 7.35
N PHE A 45 -2.97 1.80 6.21
CA PHE A 45 -2.32 1.86 4.90
C PHE A 45 -1.64 3.22 4.68
N ALA A 46 -2.35 4.33 4.94
CA ALA A 46 -1.81 5.67 4.72
C ALA A 46 -0.59 5.95 5.62
N ALA A 47 -0.62 5.51 6.87
CA ALA A 47 0.49 5.65 7.80
C ALA A 47 1.72 4.84 7.34
N ALA A 48 1.52 3.58 6.93
CA ALA A 48 2.59 2.73 6.41
C ALA A 48 3.19 3.28 5.11
N ALA A 49 2.35 3.68 4.16
CA ALA A 49 2.78 4.25 2.88
C ALA A 49 3.54 5.57 3.06
N TYR A 50 3.16 6.39 4.05
CA TYR A 50 3.88 7.61 4.40
C TYR A 50 5.26 7.30 5.02
N ALA A 51 5.31 6.35 5.96
CA ALA A 51 6.56 5.93 6.59
C ALA A 51 7.59 5.43 5.56
N GLU A 52 7.18 4.54 4.66
CA GLU A 52 8.06 4.01 3.61
C GLU A 52 8.53 5.11 2.65
N GLN A 53 7.63 6.01 2.22
CA GLN A 53 8.00 7.15 1.37
C GLN A 53 9.05 8.05 2.03
N ARG A 54 8.90 8.30 3.33
CA ARG A 54 9.84 9.11 4.10
C ARG A 54 11.20 8.43 4.20
N ASP A 55 11.23 7.11 4.39
CA ASP A 55 12.47 6.35 4.49
C ASP A 55 13.19 6.29 3.14
N ILE A 56 12.48 6.02 2.05
CA ILE A 56 13.00 6.13 0.67
C ILE A 56 13.60 7.52 0.41
N ALA A 57 12.88 8.58 0.74
CA ALA A 57 13.34 9.94 0.51
C ALA A 57 14.63 10.26 1.30
N ARG A 58 14.68 9.82 2.56
CA ARG A 58 15.84 9.99 3.44
C ARG A 58 17.06 9.24 2.92
N GLU A 59 16.92 7.96 2.57
CA GLU A 59 18.01 7.12 2.06
C GLU A 59 18.53 7.66 0.72
N ARG A 60 17.63 8.06 -0.19
CA ARG A 60 18.01 8.67 -1.47
C ARG A 60 18.80 9.97 -1.25
N ALA A 61 18.38 10.82 -0.31
CA ALA A 61 19.10 12.05 0.03
C ALA A 61 20.51 11.78 0.57
N ILE A 62 20.70 10.73 1.38
CA ILE A 62 22.02 10.33 1.88
C ILE A 62 22.93 9.86 0.73
N LEU A 63 22.41 9.05 -0.19
CA LEU A 63 23.20 8.51 -1.30
C LEU A 63 23.59 9.56 -2.35
N LEU A 64 22.75 10.58 -2.54
CA LEU A 64 22.99 11.68 -3.47
C LEU A 64 23.75 12.85 -2.83
N ALA A 65 24.15 12.73 -1.56
CA ALA A 65 24.94 13.75 -0.89
C ALA A 65 26.30 13.95 -1.59
N PRO A 66 26.85 15.17 -1.61
CA PRO A 66 28.08 15.46 -2.33
C PRO A 66 29.26 14.58 -1.86
N PRO A 67 30.14 14.13 -2.77
CA PRO A 67 31.27 13.25 -2.43
C PRO A 67 32.29 13.87 -1.47
N MET A 68 32.28 15.20 -1.25
CA MET A 68 33.06 15.83 -0.18
C MET A 68 32.65 15.35 1.22
N ALA A 69 31.44 14.81 1.38
CA ALA A 69 30.95 14.20 2.61
C ALA A 69 31.37 12.73 2.77
N ASN A 70 31.76 12.05 1.67
CA ASN A 70 32.21 10.66 1.70
C ASN A 70 33.25 10.40 0.59
N PRO A 71 34.56 10.51 0.90
CA PRO A 71 35.64 10.32 -0.07
C PRO A 71 35.63 8.94 -0.74
N ALA A 72 35.13 7.91 -0.05
CA ALA A 72 35.03 6.55 -0.60
C ALA A 72 34.02 6.45 -1.75
N ALA A 73 32.98 7.30 -1.74
CA ALA A 73 31.96 7.37 -2.80
C ALA A 73 32.53 7.95 -4.12
N GLY A 74 33.64 8.68 -4.07
CA GLY A 74 34.32 9.21 -5.26
C GLY A 74 35.13 8.18 -6.05
N THR A 75 35.34 6.98 -5.50
CA THR A 75 36.06 5.89 -6.18
C THR A 75 35.14 5.11 -7.12
N PRO A 76 35.65 4.42 -8.16
CA PRO A 76 34.82 3.59 -9.04
C PRO A 76 34.01 2.51 -8.29
N ALA A 77 34.60 1.90 -7.26
CA ALA A 77 33.92 0.92 -6.41
C ALA A 77 32.82 1.56 -5.54
N GLY A 78 33.07 2.77 -5.03
CA GLY A 78 32.08 3.56 -4.31
C GLY A 78 30.91 3.97 -5.19
N GLN A 79 31.18 4.42 -6.41
CA GLN A 79 30.16 4.78 -7.41
C GLN A 79 29.29 3.57 -7.78
N ALA A 80 29.89 2.40 -8.01
CA ALA A 80 29.16 1.16 -8.27
C ALA A 80 28.27 0.75 -7.09
N SER A 81 28.76 0.92 -5.85
CA SER A 81 27.99 0.64 -4.64
C SER A 81 26.81 1.59 -4.48
N THR A 82 27.00 2.89 -4.73
CA THR A 82 25.92 3.90 -4.73
C THR A 82 24.89 3.60 -5.80
N ALA A 83 25.31 3.23 -7.02
CA ALA A 83 24.40 2.87 -8.10
C ALA A 83 23.51 1.68 -7.73
N ASN A 84 24.11 0.62 -7.17
CA ASN A 84 23.37 -0.56 -6.70
C ASN A 84 22.36 -0.20 -5.59
N ALA A 85 22.75 0.68 -4.66
CA ALA A 85 21.86 1.14 -3.59
C ALA A 85 20.69 1.96 -4.15
N LEU A 86 20.92 2.84 -5.12
CA LEU A 86 19.85 3.58 -5.80
C LEU A 86 18.89 2.65 -6.54
N THR A 87 19.38 1.61 -7.22
CA THR A 87 18.52 0.60 -7.87
C THR A 87 17.61 -0.11 -6.85
N GLN A 88 18.10 -0.40 -5.65
CA GLN A 88 17.27 -1.01 -4.59
C GLN A 88 16.20 -0.04 -4.09
N ILE A 89 16.53 1.25 -3.94
CA ILE A 89 15.56 2.30 -3.58
C ILE A 89 14.49 2.44 -4.66
N ASP A 90 14.85 2.40 -5.94
CA ASP A 90 13.91 2.51 -7.04
C ASP A 90 12.95 1.31 -7.08
N ALA A 91 13.44 0.10 -6.80
CA ALA A 91 12.60 -1.08 -6.66
C ALA A 91 11.58 -0.94 -5.51
N ARG A 92 12.00 -0.40 -4.35
CA ARG A 92 11.10 -0.10 -3.22
C ARG A 92 10.06 0.97 -3.56
N GLN A 93 10.47 2.05 -4.22
CA GLN A 93 9.56 3.10 -4.67
C GLN A 93 8.50 2.51 -5.62
N LYS A 94 8.92 1.67 -6.57
CA LYS A 94 8.00 1.00 -7.47
C LYS A 94 7.00 0.11 -6.71
N GLN A 95 7.46 -0.67 -5.74
CA GLN A 95 6.57 -1.50 -4.92
C GLN A 95 5.56 -0.67 -4.13
N LEU A 96 5.98 0.48 -3.57
CA LEU A 96 5.09 1.42 -2.90
C LEU A 96 4.05 2.02 -3.86
N ASP A 97 4.46 2.37 -5.08
CA ASP A 97 3.57 2.93 -6.09
C ASP A 97 2.55 1.89 -6.57
N ASP A 98 2.99 0.65 -6.81
CA ASP A 98 2.11 -0.47 -7.17
C ASP A 98 1.09 -0.72 -6.03
N ALA A 99 1.51 -0.66 -4.76
CA ALA A 99 0.62 -0.78 -3.61
C ALA A 99 -0.42 0.36 -3.51
N ARG A 100 -0.01 1.61 -3.79
CA ARG A 100 -0.93 2.77 -3.84
C ARG A 100 -1.94 2.66 -4.97
N ALA A 101 -1.53 2.15 -6.13
CA ALA A 101 -2.43 1.91 -7.25
C ALA A 101 -3.51 0.90 -6.86
N ILE A 102 -3.11 -0.23 -6.27
CA ILE A 102 -4.04 -1.26 -5.80
C ILE A 102 -4.99 -0.72 -4.73
N GLU A 103 -4.48 0.04 -3.75
CA GLU A 103 -5.32 0.67 -2.73
C GLU A 103 -6.34 1.64 -3.35
N THR A 104 -5.95 2.39 -4.38
CA THR A 104 -6.85 3.31 -5.07
C THR A 104 -7.96 2.54 -5.77
N SER A 105 -7.61 1.50 -6.53
CA SER A 105 -8.59 0.62 -7.19
C SER A 105 -9.51 -0.09 -6.20
N TRP A 106 -9.01 -0.49 -5.03
CA TRP A 106 -9.85 -1.05 -3.97
C TRP A 106 -10.89 -0.05 -3.46
N ARG A 107 -10.48 1.20 -3.21
CA ARG A 107 -11.41 2.25 -2.73
C ARG A 107 -12.53 2.52 -3.72
N GLU A 108 -12.18 2.61 -5.01
CA GLU A 108 -13.15 2.78 -6.09
C GLU A 108 -14.13 1.60 -6.12
N LEU A 109 -13.62 0.37 -6.12
CA LEU A 109 -14.47 -0.84 -6.09
C LEU A 109 -15.36 -0.88 -4.85
N PHE A 110 -14.82 -0.52 -3.68
CA PHE A 110 -15.57 -0.49 -2.42
C PHE A 110 -16.73 0.49 -2.46
N ASP A 111 -16.51 1.68 -3.02
CA ASP A 111 -17.54 2.70 -3.15
C ASP A 111 -18.64 2.26 -4.13
N GLU A 112 -18.28 1.60 -5.24
CA GLU A 112 -19.23 0.99 -6.18
C GLU A 112 -20.05 -0.15 -5.54
N MET A 113 -19.40 -1.05 -4.80
CA MET A 113 -20.07 -2.14 -4.06
C MET A 113 -21.07 -1.60 -3.03
N ARG A 114 -20.71 -0.52 -2.34
CA ARG A 114 -21.61 0.15 -1.39
C ARG A 114 -22.81 0.77 -2.11
N ALA A 115 -22.59 1.41 -3.26
CA ALA A 115 -23.68 1.97 -4.06
C ALA A 115 -24.64 0.88 -4.56
N ASP A 116 -24.11 -0.22 -5.10
CA ASP A 116 -24.88 -1.38 -5.55
C ASP A 116 -25.73 -1.98 -4.41
N PHE A 117 -25.11 -2.20 -3.25
CA PHE A 117 -25.82 -2.70 -2.08
C PHE A 117 -26.97 -1.77 -1.63
N LEU A 118 -26.73 -0.47 -1.58
CA LEU A 118 -27.74 0.51 -1.18
C LEU A 118 -28.89 0.59 -2.20
N ALA A 119 -28.62 0.40 -3.48
CA ALA A 119 -29.63 0.39 -4.53
C ALA A 119 -30.46 -0.90 -4.55
N ASN A 120 -29.83 -2.05 -4.34
CA ASN A 120 -30.44 -3.36 -4.64
C ASN A 120 -30.82 -4.20 -3.41
N CYS A 121 -30.30 -3.86 -2.22
CA CYS A 121 -30.51 -4.63 -0.98
C CYS A 121 -31.27 -3.85 0.11
N ASN A 122 -31.51 -2.54 -0.05
CA ASN A 122 -32.42 -1.77 0.80
C ASN A 122 -33.87 -2.17 0.49
N GLY A 123 -34.42 -3.11 1.27
CA GLY A 123 -35.82 -3.52 1.18
C GLY A 123 -36.05 -5.04 1.12
N LYS A 124 -35.02 -5.82 0.75
CA LYS A 124 -35.10 -7.29 0.82
C LYS A 124 -34.95 -7.75 2.27
N LYS A 125 -35.87 -8.58 2.78
CA LYS A 125 -35.63 -9.29 4.07
C LYS A 125 -34.46 -10.23 3.86
N ASP A 126 -33.58 -10.34 4.84
CA ASP A 126 -32.42 -11.23 4.76
C ASP A 126 -32.91 -12.64 4.46
N THR A 127 -32.52 -13.20 3.30
CA THR A 127 -32.78 -14.60 2.99
C THR A 127 -31.76 -15.39 3.78
N GLN A 128 -32.17 -15.80 4.98
CA GLN A 128 -31.39 -16.61 5.91
C GLN A 128 -31.22 -18.03 5.38
#